data_AF-A0A1Q7P6D5-F1
#
_entry.id   AF-A0A1Q7P6D5-F1
#
_cell.length_a   1.000
_cell.length_b   1.000
_cell.length_c   1.000
_cell.angle_alpha   90.00
_cell.angle_beta   90.00
_cell.angle_gamma   90.00
#
_symmetry.space_group_name_H-M   'P 1'
#
loop_
_entity.id
_entity.type
_entity.pdbx_description
1 polymer ?
#
loop_
_entity_poly.entity_id
_entity_poly.type
_entity_poly.pdbx_seq_one_letter_code
_entity_poly.pdbx_strand_id
1 'polypeptide(L)'
;MKASNKGVANPRDWKPAENLCLAVDALRSARRILITMHRGPDGDALGSALALASALRELGREVTVYNPDDLPYNFRFLRGAAEVEKSLAAGAAFDVTVATDAGAYDRLGPDVPSADRRGVLLNLDHHITTEPFGDVNYVDPHAASVGILAYKIIRGLGGQISKDTAECIYASILADTGCFRYSSTDPECLRIAAELVEAGVEPWEMTVRVYEQQPLARMRLLAEVLSTLEVHGKLATITIANAMVEKTGSETDLTDGFINYARSVDGVEVAASFRE
;
A
#
# COMPACT_ATOMS: atom_id res chain seq x y z
N MET A 1 7.95 3.10 9.65
CA MET A 1 8.19 4.49 9.25
C MET A 1 9.10 4.53 8.03
N LYS A 2 8.60 4.89 6.85
CA LYS A 2 9.44 5.53 5.83
C LYS A 2 9.99 6.81 6.47
N ALA A 3 11.31 6.93 6.58
CA ALA A 3 11.93 8.15 7.09
C ALA A 3 11.47 9.33 6.21
N SER A 4 11.30 10.52 6.78
CA SER A 4 11.16 11.71 5.92
C SER A 4 12.36 11.71 4.98
N ASN A 5 12.13 11.64 3.68
CA ASN A 5 13.18 11.72 2.67
C ASN A 5 13.73 13.16 2.54
N LYS A 6 13.75 13.92 3.63
CA LYS A 6 14.42 15.22 3.72
C LYS A 6 15.92 14.96 3.62
N GLY A 7 16.44 14.90 2.39
CA GLY A 7 17.87 14.74 2.10
C GLY A 7 18.21 13.78 0.96
N VAL A 8 17.28 12.92 0.53
CA VAL A 8 17.47 12.13 -0.70
C VAL A 8 17.04 13.00 -1.87
N ALA A 9 18.01 13.47 -2.66
CA ALA A 9 17.71 14.17 -3.90
C ALA A 9 16.88 13.23 -4.78
N ASN A 10 15.65 13.63 -5.11
CA ASN A 10 14.88 12.93 -6.13
C ASN A 10 15.61 13.15 -7.47
N PRO A 11 16.17 12.12 -8.10
CA PRO A 11 16.90 12.29 -9.35
C PRO A 11 15.96 12.57 -10.54
N ARG A 12 14.63 12.47 -10.36
CA ARG A 12 13.63 12.54 -11.42
C ARG A 12 12.69 13.72 -11.21
N ASP A 13 12.55 14.54 -12.25
CA ASP A 13 11.58 15.64 -12.31
C ASP A 13 10.20 15.09 -12.69
N TRP A 14 9.53 14.46 -11.72
CA TRP A 14 8.15 14.00 -11.91
C TRP A 14 7.22 15.20 -12.09
N LYS A 15 6.21 15.03 -12.94
CA LYS A 15 5.18 16.04 -13.18
C LYS A 15 3.79 15.52 -12.78
N PRO A 16 3.48 15.41 -11.48
CA PRO A 16 2.25 14.78 -10.99
C PRO A 16 0.97 15.33 -11.64
N ALA A 17 0.86 16.65 -11.83
CA ALA A 17 -0.32 17.26 -12.43
C ALA A 17 -0.53 16.86 -13.89
N GLU A 18 0.52 16.86 -14.72
CA GLU A 18 0.47 16.42 -16.11
C GLU A 18 0.17 14.91 -16.18
N ASN A 19 0.85 14.12 -15.33
CA ASN A 19 0.73 12.66 -15.31
C ASN A 19 -0.62 12.17 -14.76
N LEU A 20 -1.28 12.93 -13.88
CA LEU A 20 -2.65 12.67 -13.45
C LEU A 20 -3.61 12.71 -14.65
N CYS A 21 -3.50 13.72 -15.52
CA CYS A 21 -4.34 13.79 -16.72
C CYS A 21 -4.12 12.57 -17.63
N LEU A 22 -2.87 12.17 -17.86
CA LEU A 22 -2.54 10.98 -18.64
C LEU A 22 -3.09 9.70 -18.02
N ALA A 23 -3.00 9.55 -16.69
CA ALA A 23 -3.54 8.40 -15.97
C ALA A 23 -5.07 8.32 -16.08
N VAL A 24 -5.76 9.45 -15.90
CA VAL A 24 -7.23 9.54 -16.05
C VAL A 24 -7.65 9.23 -17.49
N ASP A 25 -6.94 9.77 -18.48
CA ASP A 25 -7.26 9.55 -19.89
C ASP A 25 -7.05 8.08 -20.31
N ALA A 26 -5.99 7.43 -19.83
CA ALA A 26 -5.75 6.01 -20.07
C ALA A 26 -6.92 5.14 -19.55
N LEU A 27 -7.44 5.46 -18.36
CA LEU A 27 -8.53 4.72 -17.74
C LEU A 27 -9.92 5.06 -18.29
N ARG A 28 -10.12 6.25 -18.89
CA ARG A 28 -11.44 6.72 -19.33
C ARG A 28 -12.08 5.80 -20.38
N SER A 29 -11.31 5.28 -21.32
CA SER A 29 -11.80 4.38 -22.38
C SER A 29 -11.63 2.88 -22.06
N ALA A 30 -10.84 2.53 -21.04
CA ALA A 30 -10.54 1.14 -20.70
C ALA A 30 -11.78 0.40 -20.20
N ARG A 31 -12.10 -0.78 -20.75
CA ARG A 31 -13.21 -1.61 -20.28
C ARG A 31 -12.74 -2.73 -19.37
N ARG A 32 -11.64 -3.38 -19.73
CA ARG A 32 -11.03 -4.45 -18.95
C ARG A 32 -9.70 -4.01 -18.37
N ILE A 33 -9.62 -3.96 -17.06
CA ILE A 33 -8.51 -3.35 -16.33
C ILE A 33 -7.91 -4.40 -15.40
N LEU A 34 -6.59 -4.54 -15.47
CA LEU A 34 -5.82 -5.27 -14.46
C LEU A 34 -5.30 -4.25 -13.45
N ILE A 35 -5.42 -4.56 -12.16
CA ILE A 35 -4.74 -3.83 -11.09
C ILE A 35 -3.83 -4.81 -10.37
N THR A 36 -2.57 -4.43 -10.21
CA THR A 36 -1.57 -5.22 -9.51
C THR A 36 -0.75 -4.32 -8.58
N MET A 37 0.07 -4.95 -7.75
CA MET A 37 0.86 -4.30 -6.71
C MET A 37 2.17 -5.05 -6.48
N HIS A 38 3.03 -4.55 -5.59
CA HIS A 38 4.25 -5.29 -5.27
C HIS A 38 3.97 -6.62 -4.55
N ARG A 39 4.87 -7.57 -4.77
CA ARG A 39 5.00 -8.79 -3.95
C ARG A 39 5.19 -8.46 -2.47
N GLY A 40 4.60 -9.28 -1.60
CA GLY A 40 4.45 -9.03 -0.17
C GLY A 40 3.77 -7.68 0.11
N PRO A 41 2.52 -7.47 -0.36
CA PRO A 41 1.86 -6.16 -0.32
C PRO A 41 1.62 -5.70 1.11
N ASP A 42 1.74 -4.39 1.33
CA ASP A 42 1.32 -3.75 2.57
C ASP A 42 -0.07 -3.12 2.45
N GLY A 43 -0.46 -2.32 3.45
CA GLY A 43 -1.76 -1.65 3.48
C GLY A 43 -1.91 -0.53 2.44
N ASP A 44 -0.83 0.11 1.99
CA ASP A 44 -0.91 1.14 0.95
C ASP A 44 -1.13 0.51 -0.42
N ALA A 45 -0.31 -0.49 -0.74
CA ALA A 45 -0.45 -1.32 -1.93
C ALA A 45 -1.86 -1.91 -2.07
N LEU A 46 -2.33 -2.63 -1.05
CA LEU A 46 -3.64 -3.27 -1.11
C LEU A 46 -4.78 -2.26 -1.07
N GLY A 47 -4.71 -1.24 -0.19
CA GLY A 47 -5.76 -0.23 -0.05
C GLY A 47 -5.96 0.59 -1.31
N SER A 48 -4.87 1.04 -1.95
CA SER A 48 -4.93 1.81 -3.19
C SER A 48 -5.43 0.98 -4.37
N ALA A 49 -5.02 -0.28 -4.48
CA ALA A 49 -5.50 -1.20 -5.51
C ALA A 49 -7.01 -1.47 -5.38
N LEU A 50 -7.49 -1.78 -4.18
CA LEU A 50 -8.91 -2.05 -3.93
C LEU A 50 -9.78 -0.80 -4.10
N ALA A 51 -9.27 0.39 -3.74
CA ALA A 51 -9.98 1.65 -3.96
C ALA A 51 -10.24 1.89 -5.46
N LEU A 52 -9.20 1.75 -6.30
CA LEU A 52 -9.34 1.85 -7.75
C LEU A 52 -10.29 0.78 -8.28
N ALA A 53 -10.16 -0.46 -7.81
CA ALA A 53 -11.01 -1.56 -8.25
C ALA A 53 -12.49 -1.29 -7.95
N SER A 54 -12.81 -0.86 -6.73
CA SER A 54 -14.17 -0.52 -6.31
C SER A 54 -14.77 0.58 -7.18
N ALA A 55 -14.08 1.72 -7.30
CA ALA A 55 -14.55 2.86 -8.08
C ALA A 55 -14.69 2.56 -9.58
N LEU A 56 -13.75 1.81 -10.17
CA LEU A 56 -13.81 1.44 -11.58
C LEU A 56 -14.95 0.44 -11.86
N ARG A 57 -15.22 -0.49 -10.94
CA ARG A 57 -16.39 -1.40 -11.04
C ARG A 57 -17.70 -0.63 -10.95
N GLU A 58 -17.79 0.37 -10.06
CA GLU A 58 -18.96 1.28 -9.97
C GLU A 58 -19.17 2.08 -11.26
N LEU A 59 -18.09 2.41 -11.98
CA LEU A 59 -18.13 3.00 -13.32
C LEU A 59 -18.41 1.98 -14.45
N GLY A 60 -18.78 0.75 -14.11
CA GLY A 60 -19.17 -0.29 -15.05
C GLY A 60 -18.01 -0.98 -15.79
N ARG A 61 -16.79 -0.94 -15.22
CA ARG A 61 -15.61 -1.61 -15.81
C ARG A 61 -15.43 -3.03 -15.28
N GLU A 62 -14.86 -3.90 -16.12
CA GLU A 62 -14.38 -5.22 -15.71
C GLU A 62 -12.99 -5.05 -15.07
N VAL A 63 -12.88 -5.32 -13.77
CA VAL A 63 -11.62 -5.13 -13.04
C VAL A 63 -11.17 -6.41 -12.35
N THR A 64 -9.97 -6.86 -12.70
CA THR A 64 -9.24 -7.95 -12.03
C THR A 64 -8.17 -7.34 -11.13
N VAL A 65 -8.11 -7.75 -9.87
CA VAL A 65 -7.02 -7.40 -8.95
C VAL A 65 -6.15 -8.64 -8.77
N TYR A 66 -4.84 -8.50 -8.93
CA TYR A 66 -3.89 -9.61 -8.92
C TYR A 66 -2.71 -9.36 -7.99
N ASN A 67 -2.43 -10.34 -7.13
CA ASN A 67 -1.18 -10.45 -6.39
C ASN A 67 -0.86 -11.93 -6.07
N PRO A 68 0.35 -12.44 -6.37
CA PRO A 68 0.67 -13.86 -6.15
C PRO A 68 0.84 -14.21 -4.66
N ASP A 69 1.23 -13.24 -3.83
CA ASP A 69 1.53 -13.46 -2.42
C ASP A 69 0.28 -13.35 -1.55
N ASP A 70 0.37 -13.83 -0.31
CA ASP A 70 -0.70 -13.64 0.67
C ASP A 70 -0.88 -12.17 1.03
N LEU A 71 -2.15 -11.78 1.19
CA LEU A 71 -2.50 -10.43 1.63
C LEU A 71 -2.23 -10.27 3.13
N PRO A 72 -1.81 -9.08 3.59
CA PRO A 72 -1.56 -8.82 5.01
C PRO A 72 -2.85 -9.02 5.81
N TYR A 73 -2.79 -9.85 6.86
CA TYR A 73 -3.99 -10.33 7.57
C TYR A 73 -4.88 -9.20 8.07
N ASN A 74 -4.27 -8.09 8.51
CA ASN A 74 -4.95 -6.93 9.09
C ASN A 74 -5.61 -6.00 8.06
N PHE A 75 -5.54 -6.33 6.76
CA PHE A 75 -6.26 -5.62 5.69
C PHE A 75 -7.20 -6.54 4.90
N ARG A 76 -7.27 -7.84 5.22
CA ARG A 76 -8.19 -8.81 4.56
C ARG A 76 -9.67 -8.49 4.76
N PHE A 77 -10.01 -7.61 5.70
CA PHE A 77 -11.38 -7.16 5.94
C PHE A 77 -11.90 -6.17 4.88
N LEU A 78 -11.00 -5.54 4.11
CA LEU A 78 -11.38 -4.56 3.10
C LEU A 78 -12.24 -5.20 2.01
N ARG A 79 -13.21 -4.43 1.51
CA ARG A 79 -14.08 -4.91 0.43
C ARG A 79 -13.25 -5.28 -0.80
N GLY A 80 -13.51 -6.46 -1.36
CA GLY A 80 -12.80 -6.98 -2.53
C GLY A 80 -11.47 -7.68 -2.22
N ALA A 81 -10.96 -7.64 -0.98
CA ALA A 81 -9.71 -8.35 -0.63
C ALA A 81 -9.79 -9.87 -0.88
N ALA A 82 -10.96 -10.47 -0.61
CA ALA A 82 -11.20 -11.89 -0.87
C ALA A 82 -11.31 -12.25 -2.37
N GLU A 83 -11.43 -11.24 -3.24
CA GLU A 83 -11.54 -11.40 -4.70
C GLU A 83 -10.19 -11.16 -5.40
N VAL A 84 -9.11 -10.93 -4.65
CA VAL A 84 -7.78 -10.76 -5.22
C VAL A 84 -7.29 -12.11 -5.75
N GLU A 85 -7.01 -12.15 -7.04
CA GLU A 85 -6.55 -13.35 -7.73
C GLU A 85 -5.08 -13.64 -7.41
N LYS A 86 -4.81 -14.90 -7.10
CA LYS A 86 -3.44 -15.43 -6.87
C LYS A 86 -2.69 -15.71 -8.17
N SER A 87 -3.42 -15.89 -9.27
CA SER A 87 -2.87 -16.18 -10.60
C SER A 87 -3.75 -15.60 -11.68
N LEU A 88 -3.17 -15.38 -12.86
CA LEU A 88 -3.91 -14.94 -14.05
C LEU A 88 -3.93 -16.05 -15.10
N ALA A 89 -5.02 -16.13 -15.86
CA ALA A 89 -5.09 -17.05 -16.98
C ALA A 89 -4.00 -16.73 -18.01
N ALA A 90 -3.31 -17.76 -18.52
CA ALA A 90 -2.16 -17.59 -19.43
C ALA A 90 -2.44 -16.78 -20.70
N GLY A 91 -3.72 -16.64 -21.10
CA GLY A 91 -4.17 -15.85 -22.25
C GLY A 91 -4.95 -14.58 -21.88
N ALA A 92 -4.99 -14.18 -20.60
CA ALA A 92 -5.66 -12.97 -20.18
C ALA A 92 -5.08 -11.74 -20.90
N ALA A 93 -5.95 -10.83 -21.30
CA ALA A 93 -5.61 -9.59 -21.98
C ALA A 93 -6.49 -8.46 -21.45
N PHE A 94 -5.90 -7.28 -21.31
CA PHE A 94 -6.46 -6.09 -20.67
C PHE A 94 -6.21 -4.86 -21.53
N ASP A 95 -7.08 -3.87 -21.40
CA ASP A 95 -6.91 -2.57 -22.09
C ASP A 95 -5.88 -1.70 -21.36
N VAL A 96 -5.85 -1.80 -20.03
CA VAL A 96 -4.95 -1.09 -19.13
C VAL A 96 -4.54 -2.00 -17.98
N THR A 97 -3.27 -1.94 -17.60
CA THR A 97 -2.74 -2.52 -16.37
C THR A 97 -2.27 -1.40 -15.46
N VAL A 98 -2.73 -1.36 -14.22
CA VAL A 98 -2.32 -0.40 -13.20
C VAL A 98 -1.43 -1.13 -12.19
N ALA A 99 -0.18 -0.70 -12.05
CA ALA A 99 0.73 -1.13 -11.00
C ALA A 99 0.70 -0.09 -9.87
N THR A 100 0.28 -0.51 -8.69
CA THR A 100 0.18 0.34 -7.49
C THR A 100 1.31 0.03 -6.52
N ASP A 101 1.97 1.08 -6.03
CA ASP A 101 2.97 1.01 -4.94
C ASP A 101 4.17 0.08 -5.21
N ALA A 102 4.54 -0.08 -6.49
CA ALA A 102 5.50 -1.10 -6.88
C ALA A 102 6.97 -0.69 -6.73
N GLY A 103 7.33 0.58 -6.94
CA GLY A 103 8.71 1.06 -6.97
C GLY A 103 9.49 0.64 -8.22
N ALA A 104 9.33 -0.60 -8.69
CA ALA A 104 9.99 -1.14 -9.87
C ALA A 104 9.17 -2.30 -10.48
N TYR A 105 9.41 -2.62 -11.75
CA TYR A 105 8.65 -3.65 -12.47
C TYR A 105 8.89 -5.07 -11.92
N ASP A 106 10.12 -5.36 -11.47
CA ASP A 106 10.52 -6.68 -10.95
C ASP A 106 9.89 -7.04 -9.59
N ARG A 107 9.29 -6.04 -8.93
CA ARG A 107 8.48 -6.21 -7.71
C ARG A 107 7.07 -6.71 -8.01
N LEU A 108 6.62 -6.72 -9.26
CA LEU A 108 5.31 -7.24 -9.64
C LEU A 108 5.29 -8.79 -9.67
N GLY A 109 4.08 -9.35 -9.71
CA GLY A 109 3.89 -10.80 -9.83
C GLY A 109 4.23 -11.36 -11.22
N PRO A 110 4.61 -12.65 -11.31
CA PRO A 110 5.08 -13.26 -12.57
C PRO A 110 3.99 -13.39 -13.64
N ASP A 111 2.71 -13.35 -13.27
CA ASP A 111 1.61 -13.53 -14.22
C ASP A 111 1.15 -12.21 -14.85
N VAL A 112 1.76 -11.06 -14.49
CA VAL A 112 1.47 -9.78 -15.15
C VAL A 112 1.74 -9.94 -16.66
N PRO A 113 0.75 -9.69 -17.53
CA PRO A 113 0.92 -9.96 -18.95
C PRO A 113 2.03 -9.12 -19.59
N SER A 114 2.57 -9.64 -20.68
CA SER A 114 3.52 -8.94 -21.55
C SER A 114 2.85 -7.76 -22.30
N ALA A 115 3.67 -6.92 -22.94
CA ALA A 115 3.23 -5.68 -23.60
C ALA A 115 2.09 -5.85 -24.61
N ASP A 116 2.06 -6.99 -25.31
CA ASP A 116 1.04 -7.35 -26.28
C ASP A 116 -0.36 -7.59 -25.67
N ARG A 117 -0.44 -7.81 -24.36
CA ARG A 117 -1.69 -8.20 -23.67
C ARG A 117 -2.04 -7.40 -22.43
N ARG A 118 -1.09 -6.69 -21.83
CA ARG A 118 -1.36 -5.86 -20.64
C ARG A 118 -2.05 -4.53 -20.95
N GLY A 119 -2.03 -4.11 -22.22
CA GLY A 119 -2.46 -2.79 -22.63
C GLY A 119 -1.49 -1.69 -22.16
N VAL A 120 -2.00 -0.49 -21.91
CA VAL A 120 -1.19 0.59 -21.33
C VAL A 120 -0.82 0.25 -19.89
N LEU A 121 0.46 0.28 -19.55
CA LEU A 121 0.92 0.12 -18.16
C LEU A 121 0.98 1.47 -17.46
N LEU A 122 0.09 1.68 -16.50
CA LEU A 122 0.08 2.83 -15.60
C LEU A 122 0.82 2.46 -14.31
N ASN A 123 1.95 3.11 -14.05
CA ASN A 123 2.66 3.06 -12.77
C ASN A 123 2.14 4.17 -11.85
N LEU A 124 1.58 3.79 -10.70
CA LEU A 124 1.04 4.67 -9.66
C LEU A 124 1.84 4.50 -8.38
N ASP A 125 2.58 5.54 -7.99
CA ASP A 125 3.56 5.40 -6.90
C ASP A 125 3.88 6.74 -6.22
N HIS A 126 4.45 6.68 -5.04
CA HIS A 126 4.89 7.85 -4.27
C HIS A 126 6.31 7.66 -3.68
N HIS A 127 7.01 6.57 -4.01
CA HIS A 127 8.39 6.40 -3.57
C HIS A 127 9.35 7.34 -4.34
N ILE A 128 10.31 7.95 -3.65
CA ILE A 128 11.36 8.75 -4.30
C ILE A 128 12.25 7.88 -5.22
N THR A 129 12.39 6.60 -4.89
CA THR A 129 13.23 5.67 -5.62
C THR A 129 12.53 5.05 -6.83
N THR A 130 11.25 5.34 -7.07
CA THR A 130 10.45 4.71 -8.14
C THR A 130 11.12 4.81 -9.50
N GLU A 131 11.18 3.68 -10.21
CA GLU A 131 11.62 3.56 -11.59
C GLU A 131 10.49 3.88 -12.59
N PRO A 132 10.78 4.54 -13.73
CA PRO A 132 9.77 4.89 -14.73
C PRO A 132 9.46 3.70 -15.65
N PHE A 133 8.93 2.60 -15.09
CA PHE A 133 8.68 1.38 -15.86
C PHE A 133 7.33 1.33 -16.58
N GLY A 134 6.41 2.27 -16.27
CA GLY A 134 5.11 2.37 -16.93
C GLY A 134 5.18 3.07 -18.28
N ASP A 135 4.22 2.78 -19.15
CA ASP A 135 3.93 3.58 -20.34
C ASP A 135 3.41 4.98 -19.92
N VAL A 136 2.66 5.03 -18.81
CA VAL A 136 2.30 6.26 -18.07
C VAL A 136 2.81 6.12 -16.64
N ASN A 137 3.50 7.14 -16.11
CA ASN A 137 4.03 7.13 -14.75
C ASN A 137 3.45 8.27 -13.94
N TYR A 138 2.38 8.00 -13.17
CA TYR A 138 1.83 8.96 -12.23
C TYR A 138 2.48 8.74 -10.86
N VAL A 139 3.63 9.42 -10.69
CA VAL A 139 4.43 9.34 -9.47
C VAL A 139 4.46 10.70 -8.79
N ASP A 140 4.11 10.75 -7.51
CA ASP A 140 4.16 11.96 -6.69
C ASP A 140 4.82 11.67 -5.34
N PRO A 141 6.13 11.92 -5.20
CA PRO A 141 6.82 11.64 -3.95
C PRO A 141 6.47 12.55 -2.77
N HIS A 142 5.60 13.54 -2.99
CA HIS A 142 5.07 14.39 -1.92
C HIS A 142 3.76 13.87 -1.36
N ALA A 143 3.09 12.92 -2.03
CA ALA A 143 1.86 12.35 -1.53
C ALA A 143 2.12 11.42 -0.32
N ALA A 144 1.26 11.52 0.69
CA ALA A 144 1.35 10.70 1.90
C ALA A 144 1.20 9.19 1.67
N SER A 145 0.50 8.77 0.61
CA SER A 145 0.29 7.37 0.23
C SER A 145 -0.17 7.26 -1.23
N VAL A 146 -0.09 6.07 -1.82
CA VAL A 146 -0.63 5.78 -3.16
C VAL A 146 -2.16 5.91 -3.20
N GLY A 147 -2.83 5.68 -2.07
CA GLY A 147 -4.28 5.94 -1.91
C GLY A 147 -4.69 7.38 -2.21
N ILE A 148 -3.84 8.37 -1.93
CA ILE A 148 -4.09 9.78 -2.31
C ILE A 148 -4.10 9.94 -3.84
N LEU A 149 -3.20 9.25 -4.54
CA LEU A 149 -3.15 9.27 -5.99
C LEU A 149 -4.35 8.54 -6.61
N ALA A 150 -4.75 7.41 -6.02
CA ALA A 150 -5.97 6.70 -6.39
C ALA A 150 -7.21 7.60 -6.22
N TYR A 151 -7.35 8.31 -5.07
CA TYR A 151 -8.41 9.28 -4.85
C TYR A 151 -8.47 10.33 -5.97
N LYS A 152 -7.32 10.92 -6.34
CA LYS A 152 -7.23 11.94 -7.40
C LYS A 152 -7.66 11.38 -8.77
N ILE A 153 -7.25 10.15 -9.12
CA ILE A 153 -7.68 9.47 -10.35
C ILE A 153 -9.21 9.27 -10.34
N ILE A 154 -9.76 8.73 -9.25
CA ILE A 154 -11.19 8.42 -9.14
C ILE A 154 -12.03 9.68 -9.33
N ARG A 155 -11.63 10.79 -8.70
CA ARG A 155 -12.26 12.10 -8.87
C ARG A 155 -12.13 12.62 -10.30
N GLY A 156 -10.96 12.45 -10.92
CA GLY A 156 -10.72 12.82 -12.33
C GLY A 156 -11.55 12.03 -13.34
N LEU A 157 -11.94 10.79 -13.01
CA LEU A 157 -12.86 9.97 -13.79
C LEU A 157 -14.33 10.35 -13.58
N GLY A 158 -14.62 11.27 -12.65
CA GLY A 158 -15.99 11.59 -12.22
C GLY A 158 -16.64 10.51 -11.36
N GLY A 159 -15.84 9.59 -10.81
CA GLY A 159 -16.30 8.54 -9.90
C GLY A 159 -16.73 9.12 -8.56
N GLN A 160 -17.73 8.48 -7.95
CA GLN A 160 -18.12 8.76 -6.57
C GLN A 160 -17.16 8.04 -5.62
N ILE A 161 -16.95 8.64 -4.44
CA ILE A 161 -16.23 7.98 -3.35
C ILE A 161 -17.30 7.30 -2.50
N SER A 162 -17.67 6.06 -2.86
CA SER A 162 -18.54 5.22 -2.04
C SER A 162 -17.87 4.89 -0.70
N LYS A 163 -18.63 4.43 0.29
CA LYS A 163 -18.07 4.00 1.59
C LYS A 163 -16.98 2.93 1.40
N ASP A 164 -17.23 1.92 0.56
CA ASP A 164 -16.28 0.83 0.30
C ASP A 164 -14.98 1.36 -0.34
N THR A 165 -15.09 2.28 -1.31
CA THR A 165 -13.94 2.97 -1.89
C THR A 165 -13.20 3.81 -0.84
N ALA A 166 -13.95 4.52 0.00
CA ALA A 166 -13.42 5.40 1.03
C ALA A 166 -12.63 4.65 2.10
N GLU A 167 -13.14 3.50 2.56
CA GLU A 167 -12.45 2.64 3.53
C GLU A 167 -11.11 2.12 2.96
N CYS A 168 -11.06 1.77 1.67
CA CYS A 168 -9.83 1.32 1.02
C CYS A 168 -8.79 2.45 0.93
N ILE A 169 -9.20 3.66 0.53
CA ILE A 169 -8.30 4.83 0.51
C ILE A 169 -7.83 5.16 1.93
N TYR A 170 -8.73 5.15 2.90
CA TYR A 170 -8.41 5.45 4.29
C TYR A 170 -7.42 4.44 4.88
N ALA A 171 -7.57 3.15 4.56
CA ALA A 171 -6.63 2.10 4.97
C ALA A 171 -5.22 2.33 4.41
N SER A 172 -5.12 2.73 3.14
CA SER A 172 -3.84 3.10 2.53
C SER A 172 -3.19 4.28 3.26
N ILE A 173 -3.96 5.35 3.53
CA ILE A 173 -3.47 6.51 4.27
C ILE A 173 -3.01 6.09 5.67
N LEU A 174 -3.79 5.30 6.40
CA LEU A 174 -3.43 4.80 7.74
C LEU A 174 -2.11 4.04 7.72
N ALA A 175 -1.95 3.12 6.77
CA ALA A 175 -0.76 2.27 6.68
C ALA A 175 0.50 3.12 6.51
N ASP A 176 0.53 4.00 5.52
CA ASP A 176 1.76 4.70 5.13
C ASP A 176 2.05 5.97 5.96
N THR A 177 1.04 6.47 6.68
CA THR A 177 1.20 7.55 7.68
C THR A 177 1.37 7.03 9.11
N GLY A 178 1.28 5.72 9.34
CA GLY A 178 1.35 5.14 10.68
C GLY A 178 0.21 5.59 11.58
N CYS A 179 -0.99 5.70 11.02
CA CYS A 179 -2.16 6.34 11.63
C CYS A 179 -1.87 7.82 11.96
N PHE A 180 -1.45 8.58 10.94
CA PHE A 180 -1.19 10.02 11.01
C PHE A 180 -0.06 10.45 11.97
N ARG A 181 0.84 9.53 12.32
CA ARG A 181 1.95 9.77 13.26
C ARG A 181 3.27 10.04 12.56
N TYR A 182 3.41 9.62 11.30
CA TYR A 182 4.66 9.69 10.57
C TYR A 182 4.81 11.06 9.89
N SER A 183 6.05 11.42 9.57
CA SER A 183 6.36 12.68 8.87
C SER A 183 5.79 12.76 7.45
N SER A 184 5.28 11.66 6.90
CA SER A 184 4.53 11.60 5.64
C SER A 184 3.12 12.17 5.76
N THR A 185 2.60 12.37 6.98
CA THR A 185 1.30 13.02 7.19
C THR A 185 1.37 14.48 6.78
N ASP A 186 0.58 14.85 5.77
CA ASP A 186 0.54 16.18 5.18
C ASP A 186 -0.88 16.80 5.25
N PRO A 187 -1.04 18.11 4.95
CA PRO A 187 -2.35 18.74 4.94
C PRO A 187 -3.32 18.20 3.87
N GLU A 188 -2.84 17.59 2.79
CA GLU A 188 -3.70 17.03 1.75
C GLU A 188 -4.33 15.72 2.23
N CYS A 189 -3.55 14.82 2.82
CA CYS A 189 -4.04 13.54 3.33
C CYS A 189 -5.03 13.74 4.48
N LEU A 190 -4.84 14.76 5.33
CA LEU A 190 -5.79 15.07 6.40
C LEU A 190 -7.12 15.63 5.87
N ARG A 191 -7.09 16.45 4.81
CA ARG A 191 -8.33 16.92 4.17
C ARG A 191 -9.07 15.79 3.47
N ILE A 192 -8.35 14.96 2.72
CA ILE A 192 -8.94 13.79 2.08
C ILE A 192 -9.51 12.85 3.15
N ALA A 193 -8.78 12.55 4.22
CA ALA A 193 -9.28 11.73 5.32
C ALA A 193 -10.59 12.27 5.91
N ALA A 194 -10.75 13.60 6.06
CA ALA A 194 -12.00 14.20 6.48
C ALA A 194 -13.14 13.93 5.47
N GLU A 195 -12.90 14.07 4.17
CA GLU A 195 -13.89 13.71 3.14
C GLU A 195 -14.25 12.21 3.15
N LEU A 196 -13.29 11.34 3.43
CA LEU A 196 -13.55 9.89 3.54
C LEU A 196 -14.45 9.59 4.74
N VAL A 197 -14.28 10.30 5.86
CA VAL A 197 -15.17 10.21 7.02
C VAL A 197 -16.56 10.74 6.69
N GLU A 198 -16.68 11.83 5.95
CA GLU A 198 -17.97 12.32 5.43
C GLU A 198 -18.64 11.30 4.49
N ALA A 199 -17.86 10.51 3.75
CA ALA A 199 -18.34 9.40 2.92
C ALA A 199 -18.72 8.13 3.72
N GLY A 200 -18.59 8.15 5.05
CA GLY A 200 -19.06 7.09 5.95
C GLY A 200 -17.98 6.16 6.50
N VAL A 201 -16.69 6.49 6.33
CA VAL A 201 -15.60 5.82 7.05
C VAL A 201 -15.71 6.13 8.54
N GLU A 202 -15.57 5.09 9.37
CA GLU A 202 -15.51 5.23 10.83
C GLU A 202 -14.07 5.03 11.31
N PRO A 203 -13.32 6.10 11.64
CA PRO A 203 -11.89 6.02 11.98
C PRO A 203 -11.56 5.02 13.08
N TRP A 204 -12.44 4.92 14.09
CA TRP A 204 -12.28 3.98 15.19
C TRP A 204 -12.37 2.54 14.70
N GLU A 205 -13.37 2.19 13.90
CA GLU A 205 -13.49 0.82 13.36
C GLU A 205 -12.30 0.45 12.47
N MET A 206 -11.85 1.38 11.62
CA MET A 206 -10.67 1.17 10.78
C MET A 206 -9.43 0.90 11.62
N THR A 207 -9.22 1.69 12.68
CA THR A 207 -8.08 1.51 13.60
C THR A 207 -8.17 0.17 14.35
N VAL A 208 -9.36 -0.19 14.82
CA VAL A 208 -9.59 -1.46 15.51
C VAL A 208 -9.22 -2.64 14.62
N ARG A 209 -9.71 -2.66 13.38
CA ARG A 209 -9.45 -3.76 12.44
C ARG A 209 -7.98 -3.85 12.02
N VAL A 210 -7.33 -2.70 11.77
CA VAL A 210 -5.94 -2.68 11.31
C VAL A 210 -4.93 -2.93 12.43
N TYR A 211 -5.16 -2.39 13.63
CA TYR A 211 -4.15 -2.33 14.69
C TYR A 211 -4.55 -3.00 16.01
N GLU A 212 -5.84 -3.19 16.30
CA GLU A 212 -6.30 -3.66 17.63
C GLU A 212 -6.95 -5.06 17.62
N GLN A 213 -7.16 -5.66 16.44
CA GLN A 213 -7.62 -7.06 16.28
C GLN A 213 -6.46 -8.02 15.99
N GLN A 214 -5.48 -8.02 16.87
CA GLN A 214 -4.22 -8.73 16.66
C GLN A 214 -4.32 -10.19 17.13
N PRO A 215 -3.84 -11.19 16.36
CA PRO A 215 -3.81 -12.57 16.80
C PRO A 215 -2.97 -12.74 18.08
N LEU A 216 -3.39 -13.64 18.98
CA LEU A 216 -2.63 -13.94 20.20
C LEU A 216 -1.20 -14.42 19.88
N ALA A 217 -1.02 -15.19 18.80
CA ALA A 217 0.28 -15.63 18.33
C ALA A 217 1.22 -14.44 18.06
N ARG A 218 0.72 -13.38 17.41
CA ARG A 218 1.47 -12.14 17.18
C ARG A 218 1.90 -11.47 18.48
N MET A 219 1.03 -11.41 19.50
CA MET A 219 1.38 -10.83 20.80
C MET A 219 2.46 -11.65 21.52
N ARG A 220 2.40 -12.98 21.42
CA ARG A 220 3.44 -13.87 21.96
C ARG A 220 4.77 -13.68 21.23
N LEU A 221 4.74 -13.59 19.91
CA LEU A 221 5.93 -13.33 19.10
C LEU A 221 6.54 -11.97 19.43
N LEU A 222 5.71 -10.93 19.57
CA LEU A 222 6.17 -9.61 19.99
C LEU A 222 6.89 -9.67 21.34
N ALA A 223 6.39 -10.43 22.31
CA ALA A 223 7.06 -10.59 23.60
C ALA A 223 8.45 -11.24 23.49
N GLU A 224 8.58 -12.28 22.67
CA GLU A 224 9.88 -12.93 22.39
C GLU A 224 10.84 -11.95 21.69
N VAL A 225 10.37 -11.23 20.66
CA VAL A 225 11.19 -10.25 19.93
C VAL A 225 11.63 -9.10 20.83
N LEU A 226 10.75 -8.56 21.67
CA LEU A 226 11.11 -7.48 22.59
C LEU A 226 12.10 -7.92 23.67
N SER A 227 12.17 -9.22 24.00
CA SER A 227 13.21 -9.73 24.90
C SER A 227 14.64 -9.61 24.33
N THR A 228 14.76 -9.39 23.01
CA THR A 228 16.03 -9.15 22.31
C THR A 228 16.36 -7.67 22.13
N LEU A 229 15.53 -6.77 22.66
CA LEU A 229 15.73 -5.34 22.51
C LEU A 229 17.03 -4.90 23.20
N GLU A 230 17.94 -4.35 22.42
CA GLU A 230 19.17 -3.73 22.91
C GLU A 230 19.24 -2.25 22.49
N VAL A 231 19.81 -1.41 23.35
CA VAL A 231 19.97 0.03 23.10
C VAL A 231 21.45 0.38 23.14
N HIS A 232 21.92 0.94 22.03
CA HIS A 232 23.31 1.30 21.75
C HIS A 232 23.38 2.81 21.50
N GLY A 233 23.27 3.60 22.57
CA GLY A 233 23.17 5.06 22.49
C GLY A 233 21.86 5.49 21.82
N LYS A 234 21.94 6.01 20.58
CA LYS A 234 20.77 6.45 19.79
C LYS A 234 20.21 5.36 18.86
N LEU A 235 20.81 4.17 18.85
CA LEU A 235 20.38 3.02 18.06
C LEU A 235 19.67 2.00 18.95
N ALA A 236 18.53 1.48 18.54
CA ALA A 236 17.92 0.29 19.12
C ALA A 236 17.88 -0.87 18.12
N THR A 237 18.09 -2.09 18.60
CA THR A 237 18.06 -3.30 17.76
C THR A 237 17.11 -4.34 18.33
N ILE A 238 16.43 -5.07 17.45
CA ILE A 238 15.65 -6.27 17.78
C ILE A 238 15.98 -7.39 16.78
N THR A 239 15.80 -8.64 17.21
CA THR A 239 16.04 -9.82 16.38
C THR A 239 14.79 -10.69 16.32
N ILE A 240 14.48 -11.15 15.13
CA ILE A 240 13.37 -12.04 14.81
C ILE A 240 13.97 -13.35 14.28
N ALA A 241 14.19 -14.29 15.19
CA ALA A 241 14.72 -15.61 14.86
C ALA A 241 13.60 -16.56 14.38
N ASN A 242 13.91 -17.47 13.46
CA ASN A 242 12.92 -18.45 12.95
C ASN A 242 12.36 -19.33 14.08
N ALA A 243 13.21 -19.68 15.05
CA ALA A 243 12.79 -20.42 16.24
C ALA A 243 11.70 -19.70 17.08
N MET A 244 11.67 -18.36 17.09
CA MET A 244 10.61 -17.60 17.79
C MET A 244 9.27 -17.69 17.06
N VAL A 245 9.32 -17.64 15.72
CA VAL A 245 8.15 -17.79 14.85
C VAL A 245 7.53 -19.18 15.05
N GLU A 246 8.36 -20.23 14.99
CA GLU A 246 7.95 -21.61 15.23
C GLU A 246 7.40 -21.82 16.65
N LYS A 247 8.11 -21.35 17.69
CA LYS A 247 7.72 -21.48 19.10
C LYS A 247 6.35 -20.87 19.39
N THR A 248 5.99 -19.80 18.69
CA THR A 248 4.74 -19.07 18.91
C THR A 248 3.60 -19.51 17.99
N GLY A 249 3.87 -20.42 17.05
CA GLY A 249 2.92 -20.81 16.00
C GLY A 249 2.50 -19.62 15.14
N SER A 250 3.43 -18.69 14.92
CA SER A 250 3.19 -17.46 14.15
C SER A 250 3.56 -17.66 12.68
N GLU A 251 3.03 -16.78 11.83
CA GLU A 251 3.47 -16.61 10.46
C GLU A 251 4.42 -15.41 10.36
N THR A 252 5.18 -15.34 9.28
CA THR A 252 6.16 -14.26 9.08
C THR A 252 5.51 -12.91 8.80
N ASP A 253 4.27 -12.86 8.32
CA ASP A 253 3.52 -11.61 8.15
C ASP A 253 3.18 -10.92 9.49
N LEU A 254 3.16 -11.66 10.60
CA LEU A 254 2.81 -11.14 11.92
C LEU A 254 3.89 -10.22 12.52
N THR A 255 5.08 -10.14 11.93
CA THR A 255 6.17 -9.31 12.46
C THR A 255 6.11 -7.84 12.07
N ASP A 256 5.23 -7.50 11.14
CA ASP A 256 5.13 -6.14 10.62
C ASP A 256 4.88 -5.14 11.75
N GLY A 257 5.65 -4.05 11.72
CA GLY A 257 5.59 -2.99 12.72
C GLY A 257 6.36 -3.25 14.02
N PHE A 258 6.95 -4.42 14.26
CA PHE A 258 7.71 -4.68 15.50
C PHE A 258 8.89 -3.72 15.69
N ILE A 259 9.56 -3.33 14.60
CA ILE A 259 10.65 -2.34 14.61
C ILE A 259 10.23 -0.99 15.22
N ASN A 260 8.94 -0.65 15.19
CA ASN A 260 8.45 0.60 15.78
C ASN A 260 8.53 0.60 17.31
N TYR A 261 8.47 -0.56 17.98
CA TYR A 261 8.67 -0.63 19.43
C TYR A 261 10.11 -0.30 19.81
N ALA A 262 11.09 -0.82 19.08
CA ALA A 262 12.51 -0.46 19.25
C ALA A 262 12.74 1.04 19.03
N ARG A 263 12.10 1.62 18.00
CA ARG A 263 12.15 3.06 17.73
C ARG A 263 11.49 3.90 18.82
N SER A 264 10.50 3.36 19.54
CA SER A 264 9.72 4.13 20.52
C SER A 264 10.41 4.36 21.85
N VAL A 265 11.60 3.77 22.06
CA VAL A 265 12.41 3.99 23.25
C VAL A 265 12.90 5.43 23.30
N ASP A 266 12.76 6.08 24.47
CA ASP A 266 13.20 7.46 24.67
C ASP A 266 14.70 7.63 24.34
N GLY A 267 15.04 8.68 23.60
CA GLY A 267 16.40 8.96 23.14
C GLY A 267 16.88 8.17 21.90
N VAL A 268 16.10 7.20 21.39
CA VAL A 268 16.44 6.46 20.17
C VAL A 268 16.07 7.26 18.91
N GLU A 269 17.01 7.39 17.98
CA GLU A 269 16.81 8.05 16.68
C GLU A 269 16.70 7.01 15.53
N VAL A 270 17.39 5.89 15.67
CA VAL A 270 17.48 4.83 14.65
C VAL A 270 17.09 3.49 15.26
N ALA A 271 16.29 2.71 14.56
CA ALA A 271 15.99 1.33 14.94
C ALA A 271 16.38 0.38 13.79
N ALA A 272 16.94 -0.77 14.13
CA ALA A 272 17.23 -1.85 13.19
C ALA A 272 16.54 -3.15 13.65
N SER A 273 16.06 -3.92 12.69
CA SER A 273 15.47 -5.24 12.93
C SER A 273 16.25 -6.26 12.11
N PHE A 274 16.74 -7.31 12.76
CA PHE A 274 17.38 -8.45 12.10
C PHE A 274 16.38 -9.59 12.01
N ARG A 275 16.34 -10.26 10.85
CA ARG A 275 15.42 -11.37 10.60
C ARG A 275 16.18 -12.52 9.95
N GLU A 276 15.95 -13.73 10.44
CA GLU A 276 16.46 -14.99 9.88
C GLU A 276 15.55 -15.56 8.79
#